data_AF-A0A6P0NM99-F1
#
_entry.id   AF-A0A6P0NM99-F1
#
_cell.length_a   1.000
_cell.length_b   1.000
_cell.length_c   1.000
_cell.angle_alpha   90.00
_cell.angle_beta   90.00
_cell.angle_gamma   90.00
#
_symmetry.space_group_name_H-M   'P 1'
#
loop_
_entity.id
_entity.type
_entity.pdbx_description
1 polymer ?
#
loop_
_entity_poly.entity_id
_entity_poly.type
_entity_poly.pdbx_seq_one_letter_code
_entity_poly.pdbx_strand_id
1 'polypeptide(L)'
;MVNSRQKILTPLNLDKCLSVGSIVEAMNECSFGARMLGEVTNKIYDWITKNQQPLAIYEVSSNSPLDELLTEMVRRKWLKKVLTIEDYAQKSTPEDNVVVIGAYSQRYENILYNKPKEAIYINQYGIANPHQINDGYFPNVVFADPRLILPLIFTSLEEKLIDKKTDILELIATIKKYGGLATEVSEGCETLLTMVKDPDCFVFLTISGAMTIAKMGLIFCDLIDKNMVQGLCSTGALMAHGLVESVGLNHFKYNPHDDDQTLAKLKLNRVTDTLEPESNLTDVTLMMNDILAKYEENHIISPTNFHNIIGEYLSKKYGEYRGILKSAYEQNVPVFVPAFYDSEIGNNMYIHNLIRKNQGQKTFTIDMESDIKLLLDIFEDSPKIGIFTIGGGVPRNFIQNVAPLKEHLREELNMDFALKKITYGCRICPDPMYYGHLSGCTYSEGMSWRKMNINGKFSEVHADATLILPLMVKYVIDCLKT
;
A
#
# COMPACT_ATOMS: atom_id res chain seq x y z
N MET A 1 -25.32 14.10 4.50
CA MET A 1 -24.64 15.35 4.92
C MET A 1 -23.31 14.96 5.55
N VAL A 2 -22.22 15.11 4.80
CA VAL A 2 -20.87 15.07 5.38
C VAL A 2 -20.77 16.31 6.28
N ASN A 3 -20.71 16.12 7.59
CA ASN A 3 -20.52 17.23 8.53
C ASN A 3 -19.23 17.98 8.17
N SER A 4 -19.20 19.30 8.35
CA SER A 4 -18.02 20.17 8.14
C SER A 4 -16.77 19.83 8.98
N ARG A 5 -16.78 18.69 9.69
CA ARG A 5 -15.70 18.17 10.54
C ARG A 5 -14.86 17.07 9.87
N GLN A 6 -15.32 16.46 8.77
CA GLN A 6 -14.59 15.35 8.15
C GLN A 6 -13.55 15.87 7.15
N LYS A 7 -12.27 15.57 7.42
CA LYS A 7 -11.15 15.96 6.56
C LYS A 7 -11.07 15.00 5.36
N ILE A 8 -11.05 15.54 4.16
CA ILE A 8 -10.92 14.77 2.91
C ILE A 8 -9.53 14.13 2.84
N LEU A 9 -9.48 12.88 2.40
CA LEU A 9 -8.25 12.20 2.04
C LEU A 9 -7.90 12.47 0.57
N THR A 10 -6.62 12.69 0.28
CA THR A 10 -6.14 13.08 -1.06
C THR A 10 -5.24 11.99 -1.65
N PRO A 11 -5.46 11.57 -2.91
CA PRO A 11 -4.55 10.67 -3.63
C PRO A 11 -3.10 11.17 -3.64
N LEU A 12 -2.15 10.29 -3.31
CA LEU A 12 -0.73 10.60 -3.34
C LEU A 12 -0.23 10.70 -4.79
N ASN A 13 0.10 11.91 -5.22
CA ASN A 13 0.61 12.18 -6.56
C ASN A 13 2.14 12.38 -6.53
N LEU A 14 2.89 11.38 -7.01
CA LEU A 14 4.36 11.39 -6.99
C LEU A 14 4.98 12.42 -7.94
N ASP A 15 4.30 12.81 -9.02
CA ASP A 15 4.79 13.84 -9.93
C ASP A 15 4.84 15.23 -9.27
N LYS A 16 4.03 15.45 -8.22
CA LYS A 16 4.05 16.68 -7.39
C LYS A 16 5.10 16.63 -6.27
N CYS A 17 5.73 15.48 -6.04
CA CYS A 17 6.70 15.30 -4.97
C CYS A 17 8.14 15.45 -5.51
N LEU A 18 8.80 16.55 -5.15
CA LEU A 18 10.15 16.89 -5.62
C LEU A 18 11.27 16.45 -4.66
N SER A 19 10.91 16.02 -3.46
CA SER A 19 11.82 15.66 -2.37
C SER A 19 11.18 14.63 -1.45
N VAL A 20 11.98 13.96 -0.62
CA VAL A 20 11.49 13.06 0.43
C VAL A 20 10.50 13.78 1.37
N GLY A 21 10.80 15.01 1.79
CA GLY A 21 9.93 15.78 2.67
C GLY A 21 8.56 16.05 2.01
N SER A 22 8.52 16.34 0.71
CA SER A 22 7.25 16.51 -0.02
C SER A 22 6.44 15.21 -0.16
N ILE A 23 7.10 14.04 -0.22
CA ILE A 23 6.41 12.73 -0.21
C ILE A 23 5.78 12.51 1.16
N VAL A 24 6.53 12.70 2.24
CA VAL A 24 6.05 12.54 3.62
C VAL A 24 4.93 13.54 3.94
N GLU A 25 5.01 14.76 3.41
CA GLU A 25 3.92 15.73 3.52
C GLU A 25 2.66 15.27 2.77
N ALA A 26 2.79 14.74 1.55
CA ALA A 26 1.64 14.19 0.83
C ALA A 26 1.01 12.98 1.55
N MET A 27 1.84 12.15 2.20
CA MET A 27 1.37 11.03 3.01
C MET A 27 0.48 11.47 4.20
N ASN A 28 0.64 12.69 4.73
CA ASN A 28 -0.24 13.26 5.76
C ASN A 28 -1.70 13.34 5.32
N GLU A 29 -1.96 13.46 4.02
CA GLU A 29 -3.31 13.55 3.44
C GLU A 29 -3.85 12.17 2.99
N CYS A 30 -3.09 11.10 3.22
CA CYS A 30 -3.45 9.72 2.91
C CYS A 30 -4.00 8.99 4.16
N SER A 31 -4.06 7.65 4.10
CA SER A 31 -4.52 6.78 5.19
C SER A 31 -3.47 5.72 5.58
N PHE A 32 -3.73 4.97 6.66
CA PHE A 32 -2.88 3.88 7.17
C PHE A 32 -1.46 4.35 7.52
N GLY A 33 -0.44 3.52 7.34
CA GLY A 33 0.94 3.85 7.66
C GLY A 33 1.44 5.16 7.03
N ALA A 34 1.04 5.50 5.80
CA ALA A 34 1.36 6.80 5.21
C ALA A 34 0.91 7.96 6.11
N ARG A 35 -0.36 7.95 6.53
CA ARG A 35 -0.90 8.96 7.44
C ARG A 35 -0.15 9.00 8.77
N MET A 36 0.25 7.85 9.30
CA MET A 36 0.99 7.75 10.57
C MET A 36 2.25 8.59 10.48
N LEU A 37 3.04 8.35 9.44
CA LEU A 37 4.32 9.00 9.23
C LEU A 37 4.15 10.50 8.99
N GLY A 38 3.19 10.90 8.15
CA GLY A 38 2.92 12.31 7.88
C GLY A 38 2.48 13.09 9.12
N GLU A 39 1.50 12.56 9.87
CA GLU A 39 0.97 13.22 11.08
C GLU A 39 2.00 13.26 12.21
N VAL A 40 2.75 12.17 12.44
CA VAL A 40 3.84 12.13 13.44
C VAL A 40 4.96 13.11 13.08
N THR A 41 5.37 13.19 11.82
CA THR A 41 6.38 14.15 11.36
C THR A 41 5.93 15.58 11.62
N ASN A 42 4.68 15.91 11.29
CA ASN A 42 4.08 17.22 11.52
C ASN A 42 3.96 17.56 13.01
N LYS A 43 3.59 16.58 13.85
CA LYS A 43 3.50 16.77 15.30
C LYS A 43 4.86 17.06 15.93
N ILE A 44 5.92 16.34 15.51
CA ILE A 44 7.30 16.60 15.97
C ILE A 44 7.76 17.98 15.51
N TYR A 45 7.50 18.35 14.25
CA TYR A 45 7.79 19.69 13.73
C TYR A 45 7.11 20.79 14.57
N ASP A 46 5.82 20.62 14.89
CA ASP A 46 5.05 21.53 15.74
C ASP A 46 5.64 21.68 17.15
N TRP A 47 6.07 20.58 17.77
CA TRP A 47 6.75 20.62 19.06
C TRP A 47 8.06 21.41 18.98
N ILE A 48 8.87 21.20 17.94
CA ILE A 48 10.15 21.91 17.77
C ILE A 48 9.92 23.41 17.58
N THR A 49 8.99 23.82 16.71
CA THR A 49 8.70 25.24 16.42
C THR A 49 8.09 25.99 17.60
N LYS A 50 7.40 25.28 18.50
CA LYS A 50 6.86 25.82 19.76
C LYS A 50 7.86 25.80 20.93
N ASN A 51 9.13 25.45 20.68
CA ASN A 51 10.17 25.26 21.72
C ASN A 51 9.77 24.22 22.79
N GLN A 52 9.09 23.16 22.36
CA GLN A 52 8.64 22.03 23.17
C GLN A 52 9.33 20.72 22.72
N GLN A 53 10.63 20.78 22.45
CA GLN A 53 11.42 19.65 21.96
C GLN A 53 11.19 18.40 22.82
N PRO A 54 10.83 17.26 22.23
CA PRO A 54 10.56 16.05 23.00
C PRO A 54 11.85 15.40 23.53
N LEU A 55 11.72 14.60 24.57
CA LEU A 55 12.71 13.60 24.94
C LEU A 55 12.55 12.38 24.02
N ALA A 56 13.67 11.78 23.61
CA ALA A 56 13.65 10.47 22.99
C ALA A 56 13.88 9.39 24.06
N ILE A 57 12.99 8.41 24.15
CA ILE A 57 13.19 7.21 24.96
C ILE A 57 13.61 6.09 24.02
N TYR A 58 14.85 5.62 24.19
CA TYR A 58 15.49 4.67 23.29
C TYR A 58 16.57 3.89 24.03
N GLU A 59 16.57 2.57 23.85
CA GLU A 59 17.62 1.69 24.36
C GLU A 59 18.84 1.77 23.43
N VAL A 60 19.88 2.49 23.87
CA VAL A 60 21.10 2.70 23.08
C VAL A 60 21.79 1.37 22.81
N SER A 61 21.92 1.02 21.53
CA SER A 61 22.59 -0.20 21.10
C SER A 61 23.96 0.11 20.52
N SER A 62 24.96 0.37 21.37
CA SER A 62 26.40 0.36 21.03
C SER A 62 26.82 1.00 19.68
N ASN A 63 26.74 2.33 19.53
CA ASN A 63 27.19 3.08 18.35
C ASN A 63 26.54 2.64 17.02
N SER A 64 25.23 2.44 17.03
CA SER A 64 24.47 2.18 15.80
C SER A 64 24.31 3.47 14.96
N PRO A 65 24.06 3.37 13.63
CA PRO A 65 23.71 4.54 12.82
C PRO A 65 22.46 5.29 13.32
N LEU A 66 21.56 4.59 14.03
CA LEU A 66 20.41 5.21 14.67
C LEU A 66 20.82 6.05 15.89
N ASP A 67 21.81 5.59 16.68
CA ASP A 67 22.38 6.33 17.81
C ASP A 67 23.00 7.66 17.32
N GLU A 68 23.73 7.61 16.20
CA GLU A 68 24.33 8.78 15.55
C GLU A 68 23.24 9.77 15.10
N LEU A 69 22.18 9.28 14.46
CA LEU A 69 21.06 10.11 14.01
C LEU A 69 20.36 10.80 15.19
N LEU A 70 20.10 10.07 16.27
CA LEU A 70 19.48 10.63 17.47
C LEU A 70 20.39 11.66 18.16
N THR A 71 21.70 11.41 18.19
CA THR A 71 22.70 12.36 18.70
C THR A 71 22.70 13.64 17.87
N GLU A 72 22.63 13.51 16.55
CA GLU A 72 22.53 14.65 15.63
C GLU A 72 21.23 15.44 15.86
N MET A 73 20.10 14.78 16.06
CA MET A 73 18.83 15.45 16.40
C MET A 73 18.90 16.22 17.73
N VAL A 74 19.62 15.71 18.74
CA VAL A 74 19.88 16.46 19.99
C VAL A 74 20.78 17.65 19.71
N ARG A 75 21.85 17.49 18.91
CA ARG A 75 22.77 18.59 18.55
C ARG A 75 22.05 19.73 17.83
N ARG A 76 21.08 19.40 16.98
CA ARG A 76 20.22 20.36 16.26
C ARG A 76 19.11 20.97 17.12
N LYS A 77 18.97 20.58 18.40
CA LYS A 77 17.87 20.97 19.28
C LYS A 77 16.50 20.60 18.71
N TRP A 78 16.41 19.45 18.05
CA TRP A 78 15.15 18.84 17.62
C TRP A 78 14.64 17.85 18.65
N LEU A 79 15.57 17.20 19.35
CA LEU A 79 15.33 16.46 20.59
C LEU A 79 15.99 17.19 21.76
N LYS A 80 15.38 17.10 22.94
CA LYS A 80 15.94 17.67 24.17
C LYS A 80 17.10 16.82 24.69
N LYS A 81 16.91 15.50 24.71
CA LYS A 81 17.89 14.48 25.13
C LYS A 81 17.39 13.09 24.73
N VAL A 82 18.31 12.14 24.59
CA VAL A 82 18.00 10.69 24.53
C VAL A 82 18.18 10.09 25.92
N LEU A 83 17.21 9.32 26.39
CA LEU A 83 17.20 8.64 27.68
C LEU A 83 16.87 7.16 27.50
N THR A 84 17.42 6.31 28.36
CA THR A 84 16.89 4.95 28.56
C THR A 84 15.53 5.04 29.27
N ILE A 85 14.76 3.96 29.20
CA ILE A 85 13.46 3.95 29.89
C ILE A 85 13.61 3.98 31.41
N GLU A 86 14.66 3.37 31.96
CA GLU A 86 15.03 3.44 33.37
C GLU A 86 15.31 4.87 33.82
N ASP A 87 16.12 5.62 33.05
CA ASP A 87 16.47 7.00 33.36
C ASP A 87 15.22 7.89 33.31
N TYR A 88 14.34 7.67 32.34
CA TYR A 88 13.07 8.39 32.25
C TYR A 88 12.16 8.08 33.44
N ALA A 89 12.10 6.81 33.88
CA ALA A 89 11.29 6.38 35.01
C ALA A 89 11.72 7.07 36.32
N GLN A 90 13.02 7.24 36.56
CA GLN A 90 13.57 7.85 37.77
C GLN A 90 13.38 9.38 37.88
N LYS A 91 13.07 10.06 36.76
CA LYS A 91 12.93 11.51 36.73
C LYS A 91 11.76 12.01 37.61
N SER A 92 12.00 13.00 38.46
CA SER A 92 11.03 13.46 39.49
C SER A 92 9.90 14.33 38.94
N THR A 93 10.10 15.00 37.81
CA THR A 93 9.14 15.96 37.21
C THR A 93 8.62 15.45 35.86
N PRO A 94 7.32 15.12 35.74
CA PRO A 94 6.76 14.57 34.52
C PRO A 94 5.85 15.56 33.77
N GLU A 95 6.35 16.27 32.74
CA GLU A 95 5.54 17.05 31.77
C GLU A 95 6.22 17.28 30.40
N ASP A 96 7.29 16.54 30.05
CA ASP A 96 7.92 16.68 28.73
C ASP A 96 7.09 15.93 27.66
N ASN A 97 7.12 16.41 26.41
CA ASN A 97 6.72 15.61 25.25
C ASN A 97 7.76 14.49 25.05
N VAL A 98 7.33 13.33 24.59
CA VAL A 98 8.19 12.14 24.45
C VAL A 98 8.00 11.47 23.10
N VAL A 99 9.09 10.99 22.52
CA VAL A 99 9.10 10.03 21.41
C VAL A 99 9.69 8.72 21.92
N VAL A 100 8.89 7.67 21.99
CA VAL A 100 9.29 6.32 22.37
C VAL A 100 9.69 5.56 21.12
N ILE A 101 10.93 5.06 21.09
CA ILE A 101 11.55 4.47 19.90
C ILE A 101 11.94 3.03 20.21
N GLY A 102 11.37 2.09 19.46
CA GLY A 102 11.64 0.68 19.62
C GLY A 102 10.90 0.03 20.80
N ALA A 103 11.03 -1.30 20.86
CA ALA A 103 10.33 -2.11 21.85
C ALA A 103 10.75 -1.76 23.28
N TYR A 104 9.79 -1.82 24.20
CA TYR A 104 10.02 -1.60 25.63
C TYR A 104 9.33 -2.69 26.46
N SER A 105 9.82 -2.91 27.69
CA SER A 105 9.21 -3.89 28.60
C SER A 105 7.86 -3.40 29.13
N GLN A 106 6.87 -4.30 29.22
CA GLN A 106 5.54 -4.03 29.82
C GLN A 106 5.63 -3.45 31.24
N ARG A 107 6.71 -3.71 31.98
CA ARG A 107 6.92 -3.13 33.33
C ARG A 107 6.91 -1.59 33.35
N TYR A 108 7.19 -0.95 32.22
CA TYR A 108 7.25 0.51 32.09
C TYR A 108 6.03 1.12 31.40
N GLU A 109 5.05 0.31 31.01
CA GLU A 109 3.87 0.73 30.27
C GLU A 109 3.13 1.88 30.96
N ASN A 110 2.78 1.71 32.23
CA ASN A 110 2.09 2.73 33.02
C ASN A 110 2.87 4.05 33.09
N ILE A 111 4.21 3.97 33.11
CA ILE A 111 5.07 5.15 33.13
C ILE A 111 5.02 5.84 31.77
N LEU A 112 5.10 5.09 30.67
CA LEU A 112 5.06 5.68 29.33
C LEU A 112 3.69 6.27 28.96
N TYR A 113 2.58 5.79 29.53
CA TYR A 113 1.25 6.36 29.23
C TYR A 113 0.84 7.53 30.09
N ASN A 114 1.18 7.49 31.37
CA ASN A 114 0.63 8.46 32.31
C ASN A 114 1.62 9.58 32.67
N LYS A 115 2.91 9.38 32.41
CA LYS A 115 3.97 10.33 32.80
C LYS A 115 4.23 11.43 31.76
N PRO A 116 4.34 11.14 30.45
CA PRO A 116 4.56 12.19 29.45
C PRO A 116 3.38 13.16 29.38
N LYS A 117 3.63 14.41 28.97
CA LYS A 117 2.55 15.33 28.61
C LYS A 117 1.84 14.87 27.34
N GLU A 118 2.62 14.49 26.34
CA GLU A 118 2.19 13.83 25.12
C GLU A 118 3.29 12.83 24.72
N ALA A 119 2.91 11.70 24.13
CA ALA A 119 3.83 10.67 23.69
C ALA A 119 3.55 10.27 22.25
N ILE A 120 4.62 10.09 21.47
CA ILE A 120 4.61 9.46 20.14
C ILE A 120 5.33 8.13 20.22
N TYR A 121 4.83 7.10 19.54
CA TYR A 121 5.42 5.77 19.51
C TYR A 121 5.88 5.43 18.10
N ILE A 122 7.14 5.01 17.94
CA ILE A 122 7.69 4.56 16.66
C ILE A 122 8.24 3.16 16.88
N ASN A 123 7.44 2.14 16.50
CA ASN A 123 7.65 0.75 16.88
C ASN A 123 7.25 -0.21 15.77
N GLN A 124 8.00 -1.30 15.61
CA GLN A 124 7.67 -2.34 14.65
C GLN A 124 6.36 -3.06 15.05
N TYR A 125 5.43 -3.17 14.10
CA TYR A 125 4.20 -3.94 14.25
C TYR A 125 4.51 -5.41 14.59
N GLY A 126 3.77 -6.00 15.54
CA GLY A 126 3.96 -7.39 15.99
C GLY A 126 4.89 -7.56 17.21
N ILE A 127 5.63 -6.52 17.62
CA ILE A 127 6.40 -6.52 18.88
C ILE A 127 5.68 -5.74 19.99
N ALA A 128 4.71 -4.89 19.63
CA ALA A 128 3.84 -4.19 20.57
C ALA A 128 2.58 -5.04 20.89
N ASN A 129 2.47 -5.50 22.13
CA ASN A 129 1.27 -6.11 22.70
C ASN A 129 0.08 -5.12 22.68
N PRO A 130 -1.18 -5.58 22.78
CA PRO A 130 -2.41 -4.75 22.83
C PRO A 130 -2.50 -3.70 23.96
N HIS A 131 -1.44 -3.54 24.74
CA HIS A 131 -1.27 -2.56 25.79
C HIS A 131 0.07 -1.82 25.69
N GLN A 132 0.84 -1.95 24.60
CA GLN A 132 2.14 -1.28 24.37
C GLN A 132 2.03 -0.01 23.50
N ILE A 133 0.81 0.51 23.32
CA ILE A 133 0.53 1.83 22.72
C ILE A 133 -0.76 2.35 23.40
N ASN A 134 -0.83 3.63 23.77
CA ASN A 134 -2.07 4.22 24.27
C ASN A 134 -3.11 4.17 23.14
N ASP A 135 -4.25 3.51 23.39
CA ASP A 135 -5.40 3.23 22.51
C ASP A 135 -5.17 2.58 21.13
N GLY A 136 -3.94 2.51 20.62
CA GLY A 136 -3.63 1.89 19.32
C GLY A 136 -4.13 2.70 18.11
N TYR A 137 -4.59 3.93 18.32
CA TYR A 137 -5.08 4.80 17.28
C TYR A 137 -4.22 6.04 17.08
N PHE A 138 -4.23 6.47 15.82
CA PHE A 138 -3.61 7.70 15.32
C PHE A 138 -4.15 8.93 16.05
N PRO A 139 -3.35 10.00 16.21
CA PRO A 139 -2.21 10.40 15.36
C PRO A 139 -0.81 10.17 15.94
N ASN A 140 -0.67 9.49 17.07
CA ASN A 140 0.57 9.50 17.86
C ASN A 140 1.43 8.23 17.72
N VAL A 141 1.33 7.52 16.59
CA VAL A 141 2.05 6.25 16.40
C VAL A 141 2.46 6.03 14.95
N VAL A 142 3.64 5.45 14.74
CA VAL A 142 4.06 4.81 13.49
C VAL A 142 4.42 3.35 13.75
N PHE A 143 3.67 2.44 13.12
CA PHE A 143 3.84 0.99 13.24
C PHE A 143 4.87 0.44 12.24
N ALA A 144 6.14 0.87 12.36
CA ALA A 144 7.22 0.39 11.51
C ALA A 144 8.59 0.46 12.21
N ASP A 145 9.58 -0.21 11.60
CA ASP A 145 10.95 -0.25 12.10
C ASP A 145 11.55 1.17 12.23
N PRO A 146 11.99 1.59 13.43
CA PRO A 146 12.60 2.90 13.66
C PRO A 146 13.80 3.19 12.77
N ARG A 147 14.53 2.15 12.34
CA ARG A 147 15.70 2.26 11.47
C ARG A 147 15.35 2.80 10.08
N LEU A 148 14.09 2.69 9.66
CA LEU A 148 13.58 3.34 8.46
C LEU A 148 12.86 4.65 8.80
N ILE A 149 12.01 4.63 9.83
CA ILE A 149 11.12 5.77 10.12
C ILE A 149 11.88 7.01 10.59
N LEU A 150 12.90 6.88 11.44
CA LEU A 150 13.62 8.06 11.92
C LEU A 150 14.42 8.77 10.82
N PRO A 151 15.12 8.08 9.89
CA PRO A 151 15.72 8.76 8.74
C PRO A 151 14.70 9.53 7.89
N LEU A 152 13.49 9.01 7.69
CA LEU A 152 12.42 9.69 6.96
C LEU A 152 11.94 10.95 7.68
N ILE A 153 11.69 10.85 9.00
CA ILE A 153 11.33 12.00 9.84
C ILE A 153 12.45 13.03 9.82
N PHE A 154 13.70 12.61 10.03
CA PHE A 154 14.86 13.49 10.04
C PHE A 154 15.00 14.27 8.73
N THR A 155 14.92 13.58 7.59
CA THR A 155 15.02 14.19 6.26
C THR A 155 13.88 15.17 6.02
N SER A 156 12.67 14.84 6.44
CA SER A 156 11.50 15.72 6.32
C SER A 156 11.62 16.96 7.22
N LEU A 157 12.20 16.80 8.42
CA LEU A 157 12.50 17.92 9.32
C LEU A 157 13.63 18.81 8.78
N GLU A 158 14.65 18.25 8.12
CA GLU A 158 15.67 19.03 7.41
C GLU A 158 15.04 19.97 6.39
N GLU A 159 14.08 19.48 5.60
CA GLU A 159 13.37 20.32 4.64
C GLU A 159 12.50 21.37 5.34
N LYS A 160 11.69 20.97 6.34
CA LYS A 160 10.75 21.90 6.99
C LYS A 160 11.42 22.96 7.87
N LEU A 161 12.51 22.63 8.55
CA LEU A 161 13.14 23.53 9.54
C LEU A 161 14.27 24.38 8.96
N ILE A 162 14.97 23.88 7.92
CA ILE A 162 16.15 24.54 7.36
C ILE A 162 16.20 24.52 5.81
N ASP A 163 15.10 24.18 5.13
CA ASP A 163 14.96 24.16 3.66
C ASP A 163 16.01 23.30 2.94
N LYS A 164 16.54 22.27 3.61
CA LYS A 164 17.46 21.31 3.00
C LYS A 164 16.65 20.14 2.43
N LYS A 165 16.51 20.12 1.11
CA LYS A 165 15.83 19.07 0.37
C LYS A 165 16.76 17.90 0.08
N THR A 166 16.24 16.69 0.22
CA THR A 166 16.90 15.44 -0.15
C THR A 166 16.03 14.74 -1.17
N ASP A 167 16.62 14.34 -2.29
CA ASP A 167 15.93 13.55 -3.31
C ASP A 167 15.83 12.08 -2.89
N ILE A 168 14.97 11.32 -3.58
CA ILE A 168 14.70 9.93 -3.23
C ILE A 168 15.91 9.02 -3.46
N LEU A 169 16.78 9.32 -4.44
CA LEU A 169 17.95 8.51 -4.77
C LEU A 169 19.00 8.62 -3.66
N GLU A 170 19.24 9.83 -3.17
CA GLU A 170 20.10 10.09 -2.01
C GLU A 170 19.57 9.39 -0.75
N LEU A 171 18.26 9.46 -0.50
CA LEU A 171 17.67 8.77 0.65
C LEU A 171 17.87 7.25 0.57
N ILE A 172 17.47 6.61 -0.54
CA ILE A 172 17.60 5.15 -0.68
C ILE A 172 19.06 4.71 -0.55
N ALA A 173 20.01 5.48 -1.11
CA ALA A 173 21.44 5.20 -0.98
C ALA A 173 21.94 5.30 0.48
N THR A 174 21.40 6.25 1.25
CA THR A 174 21.85 6.52 2.63
C THR A 174 21.17 5.64 3.68
N ILE A 175 19.92 5.23 3.48
CA ILE A 175 19.17 4.47 4.50
C ILE A 175 19.67 3.02 4.65
N LYS A 176 20.33 2.45 3.63
CA LYS A 176 20.81 1.06 3.65
C LYS A 176 21.69 0.75 4.85
N LYS A 177 22.47 1.74 5.32
CA LYS A 177 23.38 1.60 6.48
C LYS A 177 22.65 1.35 7.80
N TYR A 178 21.37 1.71 7.93
CA TYR A 178 20.63 1.56 9.18
C TYR A 178 20.24 0.10 9.46
N GLY A 179 20.26 -0.78 8.45
CA GLY A 179 19.90 -2.18 8.62
C GLY A 179 18.38 -2.42 8.67
N GLY A 180 17.99 -3.69 8.87
CA GLY A 180 16.58 -4.08 9.05
C GLY A 180 15.71 -3.70 7.86
N LEU A 181 14.53 -3.12 8.15
CA LEU A 181 13.60 -2.72 7.10
C LEU A 181 14.21 -1.71 6.13
N ALA A 182 15.13 -0.85 6.57
CA ALA A 182 15.80 0.11 5.67
C ALA A 182 16.64 -0.59 4.59
N THR A 183 17.28 -1.73 4.93
CA THR A 183 17.98 -2.57 3.96
C THR A 183 17.01 -3.29 3.04
N GLU A 184 15.93 -3.88 3.58
CA GLU A 184 14.90 -4.54 2.77
C GLU A 184 14.31 -3.58 1.72
N VAL A 185 14.01 -2.33 2.11
CA VAL A 185 13.50 -1.30 1.18
C VAL A 185 14.52 -0.97 0.09
N SER A 186 15.81 -0.83 0.43
CA SER A 186 16.87 -0.60 -0.55
C SER A 186 16.99 -1.76 -1.54
N GLU A 187 16.98 -3.00 -1.06
CA GLU A 187 17.05 -4.20 -1.91
C GLU A 187 15.79 -4.37 -2.77
N GLY A 188 14.62 -4.01 -2.22
CA GLY A 188 13.36 -3.93 -2.94
C GLY A 188 13.41 -2.92 -4.09
N CYS A 189 13.96 -1.72 -3.84
CA CYS A 189 14.17 -0.71 -4.87
C CYS A 189 15.07 -1.22 -6.00
N GLU A 190 16.21 -1.82 -5.66
CA GLU A 190 17.16 -2.38 -6.62
C GLU A 190 16.52 -3.52 -7.45
N THR A 191 15.73 -4.39 -6.80
CA THR A 191 15.06 -5.52 -7.46
C THR A 191 13.95 -5.06 -8.38
N LEU A 192 13.08 -4.14 -7.93
CA LEU A 192 12.02 -3.57 -8.75
C LEU A 192 12.61 -2.80 -9.96
N LEU A 193 13.67 -2.02 -9.75
CA LEU A 193 14.36 -1.33 -10.84
C LEU A 193 14.93 -2.31 -11.88
N THR A 194 15.57 -3.39 -11.41
CA THR A 194 16.13 -4.43 -12.30
C THR A 194 15.03 -5.09 -13.13
N MET A 195 13.91 -5.41 -12.49
CA MET A 195 12.74 -6.04 -13.13
C MET A 195 12.12 -5.13 -14.19
N VAL A 196 11.94 -3.84 -13.86
CA VAL A 196 11.32 -2.85 -14.77
C VAL A 196 12.25 -2.47 -15.94
N LYS A 197 13.58 -2.50 -15.73
CA LYS A 197 14.56 -2.18 -16.79
C LYS A 197 14.81 -3.34 -17.76
N ASP A 198 14.34 -4.55 -17.48
CA ASP A 198 14.54 -5.70 -18.36
C ASP A 198 13.49 -5.70 -19.49
N PRO A 199 13.87 -5.41 -20.75
CA PRO A 199 12.92 -5.32 -21.87
C PRO A 199 12.28 -6.66 -22.24
N ASP A 200 12.86 -7.78 -21.80
CA ASP A 200 12.33 -9.12 -22.04
C ASP A 200 11.36 -9.58 -20.94
N CYS A 201 11.13 -8.75 -19.92
CA CYS A 201 10.33 -9.07 -18.76
C CYS A 201 8.92 -8.50 -18.87
N PHE A 202 7.91 -9.37 -18.87
CA PHE A 202 6.52 -8.98 -18.62
C PHE A 202 6.27 -8.91 -17.12
N VAL A 203 5.94 -7.73 -16.62
CA VAL A 203 5.81 -7.46 -15.18
C VAL A 203 4.33 -7.46 -14.79
N PHE A 204 3.96 -8.41 -13.93
CA PHE A 204 2.67 -8.41 -13.25
C PHE A 204 2.73 -7.61 -11.96
N LEU A 205 1.78 -6.70 -11.77
CA LEU A 205 1.48 -6.07 -10.50
C LEU A 205 0.33 -6.84 -9.82
N THR A 206 0.55 -7.32 -8.61
CA THR A 206 -0.50 -7.96 -7.80
C THR A 206 -0.78 -7.12 -6.58
N ILE A 207 -2.05 -6.78 -6.35
CA ILE A 207 -2.45 -5.81 -5.33
C ILE A 207 -3.52 -6.40 -4.43
N SER A 208 -3.20 -6.50 -3.15
CA SER A 208 -4.13 -6.80 -2.07
C SER A 208 -3.97 -5.77 -0.93
N GLY A 209 -4.89 -5.77 0.02
CA GLY A 209 -4.97 -4.75 1.07
C GLY A 209 -5.60 -3.45 0.55
N ALA A 210 -6.15 -2.63 1.43
CA ALA A 210 -7.05 -1.52 1.07
C ALA A 210 -6.34 -0.28 0.45
N MET A 211 -5.53 -0.47 -0.60
CA MET A 211 -4.60 0.52 -1.15
C MET A 211 -5.26 1.69 -1.87
N THR A 212 -6.37 1.46 -2.59
CA THR A 212 -7.09 2.54 -3.30
C THR A 212 -7.75 3.50 -2.32
N ILE A 213 -8.48 2.98 -1.34
CA ILE A 213 -9.06 3.80 -0.27
C ILE A 213 -7.99 4.47 0.61
N ALA A 214 -6.82 3.85 0.76
CA ALA A 214 -5.65 4.43 1.42
C ALA A 214 -4.92 5.52 0.64
N LYS A 215 -5.37 5.88 -0.56
CA LYS A 215 -4.83 6.95 -1.41
C LYS A 215 -3.57 6.63 -2.19
N MET A 216 -3.33 5.33 -2.46
CA MET A 216 -2.22 4.87 -3.29
C MET A 216 -2.60 4.66 -4.77
N GLY A 217 -3.85 4.94 -5.16
CA GLY A 217 -4.38 4.69 -6.51
C GLY A 217 -3.56 5.31 -7.64
N LEU A 218 -3.13 6.57 -7.49
CA LEU A 218 -2.33 7.27 -8.49
C LEU A 218 -0.91 6.67 -8.66
N ILE A 219 -0.35 6.05 -7.62
CA ILE A 219 0.94 5.38 -7.72
C ILE A 219 0.84 4.17 -8.65
N PHE A 220 -0.27 3.42 -8.57
CA PHE A 220 -0.52 2.33 -9.52
C PHE A 220 -0.79 2.83 -10.92
N CYS A 221 -1.44 3.99 -11.06
CA CYS A 221 -1.55 4.66 -12.36
C CYS A 221 -0.16 5.01 -12.89
N ASP A 222 0.76 5.54 -12.07
CA ASP A 222 2.13 5.84 -12.51
C ASP A 222 2.89 4.58 -12.98
N LEU A 223 2.70 3.44 -12.30
CA LEU A 223 3.28 2.16 -12.74
C LEU A 223 2.75 1.72 -14.12
N ILE A 224 1.46 1.93 -14.39
CA ILE A 224 0.82 1.58 -15.67
C ILE A 224 1.24 2.58 -16.76
N ASP A 225 1.01 3.87 -16.52
CA ASP A 225 1.21 4.96 -17.48
C ASP A 225 2.66 5.10 -17.94
N LYS A 226 3.63 4.70 -17.09
CA LYS A 226 5.06 4.72 -17.42
C LYS A 226 5.57 3.36 -17.91
N ASN A 227 4.66 2.44 -18.26
CA ASN A 227 4.97 1.09 -18.75
C ASN A 227 5.93 0.30 -17.83
N MET A 228 5.79 0.48 -16.52
CA MET A 228 6.56 -0.28 -15.53
C MET A 228 5.92 -1.65 -15.24
N VAL A 229 4.62 -1.78 -15.54
CA VAL A 229 3.85 -3.02 -15.38
C VAL A 229 2.97 -3.23 -16.61
N GLN A 230 2.82 -4.49 -17.03
CA GLN A 230 2.09 -4.86 -18.26
C GLN A 230 0.85 -5.71 -17.97
N GLY A 231 0.67 -6.19 -16.73
CA GLY A 231 -0.54 -6.88 -16.28
C GLY A 231 -0.83 -6.57 -14.83
N LEU A 232 -2.10 -6.48 -14.45
CA LEU A 232 -2.54 -6.20 -13.08
C LEU A 232 -3.47 -7.31 -12.58
N CYS A 233 -3.26 -7.78 -11.36
CA CYS A 233 -4.18 -8.67 -10.67
C CYS A 233 -4.57 -8.06 -9.32
N SER A 234 -5.86 -7.98 -9.02
CA SER A 234 -6.34 -7.39 -7.76
C SER A 234 -7.59 -8.07 -7.23
N THR A 235 -8.07 -7.61 -6.06
CA THR A 235 -9.40 -7.97 -5.57
C THR A 235 -10.44 -7.02 -6.15
N GLY A 236 -11.69 -7.49 -6.25
CA GLY A 236 -12.75 -6.64 -6.81
C GLY A 236 -13.07 -5.46 -5.90
N ALA A 237 -12.95 -5.63 -4.58
CA ALA A 237 -13.11 -4.53 -3.62
C ALA A 237 -12.16 -3.36 -3.92
N LEU A 238 -10.88 -3.62 -4.19
CA LEU A 238 -9.91 -2.54 -4.49
C LEU A 238 -10.31 -1.76 -5.74
N MET A 239 -10.71 -2.48 -6.80
CA MET A 239 -11.17 -1.85 -8.04
C MET A 239 -12.43 -1.02 -7.79
N ALA A 240 -13.39 -1.57 -7.03
CA ALA A 240 -14.63 -0.87 -6.68
C ALA A 240 -14.38 0.42 -5.89
N HIS A 241 -13.61 0.38 -4.81
CA HIS A 241 -13.30 1.57 -4.02
C HIS A 241 -12.44 2.58 -4.79
N GLY A 242 -11.63 2.13 -5.75
CA GLY A 242 -10.89 3.01 -6.66
C GLY A 242 -11.77 3.76 -7.66
N LEU A 243 -12.97 3.26 -7.96
CA LEU A 243 -13.92 3.95 -8.84
C LEU A 243 -14.44 5.24 -8.23
N VAL A 244 -14.55 5.31 -6.90
CA VAL A 244 -15.01 6.51 -6.19
C VAL A 244 -14.17 7.72 -6.56
N GLU A 245 -12.84 7.60 -6.51
CA GLU A 245 -11.93 8.68 -6.92
C GLU A 245 -11.96 8.91 -8.43
N SER A 246 -12.10 7.83 -9.21
CA SER A 246 -12.15 7.87 -10.67
C SER A 246 -13.38 8.61 -11.21
N VAL A 247 -14.42 8.82 -10.38
CA VAL A 247 -15.61 9.61 -10.72
C VAL A 247 -15.69 10.94 -9.96
N GLY A 248 -14.58 11.36 -9.32
CA GLY A 248 -14.46 12.65 -8.65
C GLY A 248 -15.02 12.73 -7.23
N LEU A 249 -15.32 11.60 -6.61
CA LEU A 249 -15.78 11.52 -5.23
C LEU A 249 -14.63 11.31 -4.26
N ASN A 250 -14.91 11.46 -2.96
CA ASN A 250 -13.88 11.53 -1.93
C ASN A 250 -14.12 10.51 -0.81
N HIS A 251 -13.02 10.05 -0.22
CA HIS A 251 -13.02 9.38 1.08
C HIS A 251 -12.53 10.35 2.16
N PHE A 252 -12.82 10.03 3.42
CA PHE A 252 -12.59 10.94 4.54
C PHE A 252 -11.75 10.28 5.63
N LYS A 253 -11.02 11.09 6.39
CA LYS A 253 -10.32 10.63 7.59
C LYS A 253 -11.32 10.19 8.65
N TYR A 254 -11.11 9.01 9.20
CA TYR A 254 -11.80 8.56 10.41
C TYR A 254 -11.25 9.28 11.64
N ASN A 255 -12.15 9.66 12.54
CA ASN A 255 -11.82 10.11 13.89
C ASN A 255 -11.99 8.91 14.86
N PRO A 256 -10.91 8.47 15.54
CA PRO A 256 -10.97 7.34 16.48
C PRO A 256 -11.98 7.45 17.63
N HIS A 257 -12.49 8.66 17.90
CA HIS A 257 -13.52 8.90 18.92
C HIS A 257 -14.95 8.58 18.44
N ASP A 258 -15.15 8.38 17.13
CA ASP A 258 -16.46 8.06 16.58
C ASP A 258 -16.72 6.55 16.70
N ASP A 259 -17.85 6.14 17.27
CA ASP A 259 -18.15 4.71 17.41
C ASP A 259 -18.76 4.10 16.13
N ASP A 260 -18.44 2.82 15.87
CA ASP A 260 -18.86 2.11 14.65
C ASP A 260 -20.39 2.01 14.51
N GLN A 261 -21.16 2.03 15.61
CA GLN A 261 -22.63 2.00 15.52
C GLN A 261 -23.20 3.34 15.04
N THR A 262 -22.63 4.46 15.50
CA THR A 262 -22.97 5.79 15.00
C THR A 262 -22.58 5.94 13.54
N LEU A 263 -21.39 5.48 13.14
CA LEU A 263 -20.97 5.48 11.74
C LEU A 263 -21.95 4.70 10.85
N ALA A 264 -22.37 3.50 11.28
CA ALA A 264 -23.35 2.69 10.56
C ALA A 264 -24.72 3.40 10.42
N LYS A 265 -25.22 4.03 11.49
CA LYS A 265 -26.47 4.83 11.43
C LYS A 265 -26.36 6.02 10.46
N LEU A 266 -25.17 6.60 10.36
CA LEU A 266 -24.86 7.69 9.43
C LEU A 266 -24.50 7.20 8.01
N LYS A 267 -24.47 5.88 7.77
CA LYS A 267 -24.11 5.27 6.49
C LYS A 267 -22.69 5.63 6.05
N LEU A 268 -21.76 5.59 7.00
CA LEU A 268 -20.34 5.81 6.80
C LEU A 268 -19.61 4.49 7.04
N ASN A 269 -19.18 3.82 5.98
CA ASN A 269 -18.44 2.57 6.08
C ASN A 269 -17.00 2.87 6.46
N ARG A 270 -16.49 2.22 7.51
CA ARG A 270 -15.11 2.40 7.97
C ARG A 270 -14.20 1.33 7.41
N VAL A 271 -13.08 1.74 6.83
CA VAL A 271 -11.96 0.87 6.47
C VAL A 271 -10.74 1.33 7.25
N THR A 272 -10.53 0.70 8.41
CA THR A 272 -9.52 1.08 9.40
C THR A 272 -9.61 2.57 9.80
N ASP A 273 -8.76 3.46 9.27
CA ASP A 273 -8.75 4.90 9.53
C ASP A 273 -9.31 5.75 8.37
N THR A 274 -9.99 5.13 7.41
CA THR A 274 -10.74 5.79 6.33
C THR A 274 -12.25 5.61 6.49
N LEU A 275 -13.03 6.61 6.08
CA LEU A 275 -14.49 6.56 5.95
C LEU A 275 -14.91 6.70 4.47
N GLU A 276 -15.84 5.84 4.08
CA GLU A 276 -16.51 5.85 2.78
C GLU A 276 -18.02 6.01 2.96
N PRO A 277 -18.61 7.14 2.54
CA PRO A 277 -20.06 7.28 2.52
C PRO A 277 -20.73 6.28 1.58
N GLU A 278 -21.83 5.63 2.01
CA GLU A 278 -22.63 4.77 1.13
C GLU A 278 -23.17 5.50 -0.11
N SER A 279 -23.31 6.84 -0.05
CA SER A 279 -23.67 7.64 -1.22
C SER A 279 -22.66 7.51 -2.35
N ASN A 280 -21.37 7.35 -2.03
CA ASN A 280 -20.34 7.13 -3.06
C ASN A 280 -20.58 5.80 -3.79
N LEU A 281 -20.94 4.74 -3.05
CA LEU A 281 -21.26 3.44 -3.63
C LEU A 281 -22.53 3.51 -4.47
N THR A 282 -23.51 4.32 -4.07
CA THR A 282 -24.72 4.59 -4.86
C THR A 282 -24.37 5.24 -6.21
N ASP A 283 -23.48 6.23 -6.22
CA ASP A 283 -23.04 6.88 -7.46
C ASP A 283 -22.26 5.91 -8.38
N VAL A 284 -21.40 5.07 -7.80
CA VAL A 284 -20.74 3.97 -8.53
C VAL A 284 -21.76 3.00 -9.11
N THR A 285 -22.80 2.61 -8.35
CA THR A 285 -23.90 1.77 -8.85
C THR A 285 -24.62 2.41 -10.03
N LEU A 286 -24.91 3.71 -9.99
CA LEU A 286 -25.54 4.42 -11.12
C LEU A 286 -24.64 4.38 -12.37
N MET A 287 -23.33 4.56 -12.20
CA MET A 287 -22.36 4.42 -13.27
C MET A 287 -22.33 2.99 -13.84
N MET A 288 -22.31 1.97 -12.99
CA MET A 288 -22.36 0.56 -13.41
C MET A 288 -23.64 0.24 -14.18
N ASN A 289 -24.78 0.79 -13.76
CA ASN A 289 -26.04 0.64 -14.47
C ASN A 289 -26.01 1.26 -15.87
N ASP A 290 -25.38 2.43 -16.04
CA ASP A 290 -25.21 3.08 -17.36
C ASP A 290 -24.35 2.23 -18.30
N ILE A 291 -23.28 1.60 -17.77
CA ILE A 291 -22.43 0.67 -18.53
C ILE A 291 -23.23 -0.57 -18.95
N LEU A 292 -23.86 -1.24 -17.99
CA LEU A 292 -24.56 -2.51 -18.21
C LEU A 292 -25.80 -2.35 -19.10
N ALA A 293 -26.47 -1.19 -19.04
CA ALA A 293 -27.61 -0.89 -19.91
C ALA A 293 -27.20 -0.71 -21.39
N LYS A 294 -25.97 -0.28 -21.67
CA LYS A 294 -25.46 -0.09 -23.04
C LYS A 294 -24.87 -1.37 -23.64
N TYR A 295 -24.61 -2.37 -22.81
CA TYR A 295 -23.97 -3.61 -23.24
C TYR A 295 -25.05 -4.66 -23.55
N GLU A 296 -25.52 -4.71 -24.80
CA GLU A 296 -26.52 -5.70 -25.24
C GLU A 296 -25.91 -6.89 -25.99
N GLU A 297 -24.66 -6.76 -26.43
CA GLU A 297 -23.94 -7.78 -27.18
C GLU A 297 -23.24 -8.77 -26.24
N ASN A 298 -23.27 -10.05 -26.59
CA ASN A 298 -22.58 -11.15 -25.91
C ASN A 298 -22.66 -11.16 -24.36
N HIS A 299 -23.66 -11.88 -23.84
CA HIS A 299 -23.89 -12.03 -22.39
C HIS A 299 -22.87 -12.91 -21.65
N ILE A 300 -21.78 -13.34 -22.29
CA ILE A 300 -20.67 -14.03 -21.62
C ILE A 300 -19.49 -13.08 -21.62
N ILE A 301 -19.05 -12.67 -20.42
CA ILE A 301 -18.01 -11.67 -20.24
C ILE A 301 -17.02 -12.11 -19.16
N SER A 302 -15.73 -11.99 -19.40
CA SER A 302 -14.73 -12.26 -18.37
C SER A 302 -14.56 -11.05 -17.44
N PRO A 303 -14.07 -11.24 -16.19
CA PRO A 303 -13.71 -10.12 -15.33
C PRO A 303 -12.77 -9.14 -16.02
N THR A 304 -11.72 -9.62 -16.70
CA THR A 304 -10.76 -8.76 -17.40
C THR A 304 -11.44 -7.89 -18.45
N ASN A 305 -12.29 -8.48 -19.29
CA ASN A 305 -13.02 -7.74 -20.32
C ASN A 305 -13.98 -6.72 -19.71
N PHE A 306 -14.66 -7.07 -18.61
CA PHE A 306 -15.57 -6.14 -17.96
C PHE A 306 -14.84 -4.95 -17.33
N HIS A 307 -13.69 -5.16 -16.69
CA HIS A 307 -12.87 -4.07 -16.17
C HIS A 307 -12.33 -3.17 -17.28
N ASN A 308 -12.01 -3.73 -18.46
CA ASN A 308 -11.62 -2.96 -19.64
C ASN A 308 -12.76 -2.04 -20.13
N ILE A 309 -14.00 -2.54 -20.18
CA ILE A 309 -15.20 -1.74 -20.53
C ILE A 309 -15.42 -0.61 -19.53
N ILE A 310 -15.23 -0.87 -18.24
CA ILE A 310 -15.30 0.17 -17.20
C ILE A 310 -14.23 1.24 -17.45
N GLY A 311 -13.00 0.83 -17.76
CA GLY A 311 -11.89 1.74 -18.11
C GLY A 311 -12.20 2.62 -19.32
N GLU A 312 -12.76 2.04 -20.38
CA GLU A 312 -13.20 2.78 -21.57
C GLU A 312 -14.25 3.84 -21.23
N TYR A 313 -15.25 3.45 -20.44
CA TYR A 313 -16.30 4.35 -20.02
C TYR A 313 -15.77 5.51 -19.18
N LEU A 314 -14.84 5.23 -18.25
CA LEU A 314 -14.16 6.27 -17.45
C LEU A 314 -13.36 7.23 -18.34
N SER A 315 -12.61 6.73 -19.33
CA SER A 315 -11.85 7.56 -20.25
C SER A 315 -12.75 8.55 -21.02
N LYS A 316 -13.95 8.10 -21.43
CA LYS A 316 -14.90 8.94 -22.19
C LYS A 316 -15.70 9.93 -21.33
N LYS A 317 -16.14 9.52 -20.14
CA LYS A 317 -17.10 10.30 -19.32
C LYS A 317 -16.47 11.07 -18.15
N TYR A 318 -15.31 10.61 -17.68
CA TYR A 318 -14.59 11.12 -16.51
C TYR A 318 -13.11 11.36 -16.83
N GLY A 319 -12.82 11.83 -18.06
CA GLY A 319 -11.48 11.95 -18.62
C GLY A 319 -10.54 12.90 -17.84
N GLU A 320 -11.08 13.78 -17.01
CA GLU A 320 -10.34 14.68 -16.12
C GLU A 320 -9.75 13.97 -14.88
N TYR A 321 -10.33 12.83 -14.48
CA TYR A 321 -9.85 12.04 -13.34
C TYR A 321 -8.90 10.93 -13.83
N ARG A 322 -7.80 10.72 -13.10
CA ARG A 322 -6.93 9.54 -13.26
C ARG A 322 -7.44 8.44 -12.34
N GLY A 323 -7.40 7.20 -12.84
CA GLY A 323 -7.84 6.03 -12.11
C GLY A 323 -7.25 4.75 -12.71
N ILE A 324 -7.15 3.69 -11.91
CA ILE A 324 -6.45 2.46 -12.29
C ILE A 324 -7.05 1.84 -13.55
N LEU A 325 -8.38 1.65 -13.59
CA LEU A 325 -9.04 1.01 -14.73
C LEU A 325 -8.97 1.85 -16.01
N LYS A 326 -9.04 3.18 -15.88
CA LYS A 326 -8.86 4.11 -17.02
C LYS A 326 -7.43 4.00 -17.57
N SER A 327 -6.43 4.10 -16.70
CA SER A 327 -5.01 3.99 -17.06
C SER A 327 -4.73 2.63 -17.72
N ALA A 328 -5.29 1.56 -17.16
CA ALA A 328 -5.16 0.21 -17.69
C ALA A 328 -5.78 0.08 -19.08
N TYR A 329 -6.98 0.61 -19.30
CA TYR A 329 -7.61 0.65 -20.62
C TYR A 329 -6.77 1.43 -21.64
N GLU A 330 -6.31 2.64 -21.27
CA GLU A 330 -5.54 3.52 -22.17
C GLU A 330 -4.18 2.92 -22.54
N GLN A 331 -3.57 2.12 -21.66
CA GLN A 331 -2.30 1.43 -21.89
C GLN A 331 -2.45 -0.03 -22.33
N ASN A 332 -3.67 -0.53 -22.57
CA ASN A 332 -3.96 -1.93 -22.91
C ASN A 332 -3.41 -2.96 -21.89
N VAL A 333 -3.46 -2.62 -20.60
CA VAL A 333 -3.05 -3.49 -19.50
C VAL A 333 -4.24 -4.31 -18.99
N PRO A 334 -4.22 -5.65 -19.06
CA PRO A 334 -5.30 -6.48 -18.52
C PRO A 334 -5.36 -6.39 -16.99
N VAL A 335 -6.60 -6.31 -16.47
CA VAL A 335 -6.91 -6.28 -15.04
C VAL A 335 -7.66 -7.54 -14.62
N PHE A 336 -6.93 -8.50 -14.05
CA PHE A 336 -7.49 -9.74 -13.52
C PHE A 336 -8.11 -9.51 -12.14
N VAL A 337 -9.32 -10.03 -11.94
CA VAL A 337 -10.00 -10.05 -10.64
C VAL A 337 -10.59 -11.45 -10.39
N PRO A 338 -9.78 -12.38 -9.83
CA PRO A 338 -10.18 -13.78 -9.71
C PRO A 338 -11.32 -14.03 -8.72
N ALA A 339 -11.50 -13.15 -7.75
CA ALA A 339 -12.62 -13.17 -6.80
C ALA A 339 -13.62 -12.05 -7.16
N PHE A 340 -14.19 -12.11 -8.36
CA PHE A 340 -14.99 -11.01 -8.93
C PHE A 340 -16.20 -10.62 -8.07
N TYR A 341 -16.98 -11.61 -7.60
CA TYR A 341 -18.19 -11.38 -6.81
C TYR A 341 -17.93 -10.92 -5.37
N ASP A 342 -16.68 -10.97 -4.90
CA ASP A 342 -16.26 -10.40 -3.63
C ASP A 342 -15.99 -8.89 -3.79
N SER A 343 -17.00 -8.15 -4.28
CA SER A 343 -16.91 -6.72 -4.56
C SER A 343 -18.26 -6.04 -4.80
N GLU A 344 -18.28 -4.71 -4.65
CA GLU A 344 -19.44 -3.90 -5.06
C GLU A 344 -19.70 -3.96 -6.57
N ILE A 345 -18.67 -4.11 -7.41
CA ILE A 345 -18.86 -4.33 -8.86
C ILE A 345 -19.61 -5.64 -9.10
N GLY A 346 -19.28 -6.70 -8.36
CA GLY A 346 -19.98 -7.98 -8.36
C GLY A 346 -21.43 -7.88 -7.86
N ASN A 347 -21.67 -7.14 -6.77
CA ASN A 347 -23.02 -6.86 -6.25
C ASN A 347 -23.88 -6.16 -7.30
N ASN A 348 -23.32 -5.15 -7.98
CA ASN A 348 -24.00 -4.43 -9.06
C ASN A 348 -24.37 -5.35 -10.22
N MET A 349 -23.46 -6.24 -10.64
CA MET A 349 -23.74 -7.24 -11.67
C MET A 349 -24.87 -8.21 -11.25
N TYR A 350 -24.87 -8.68 -10.00
CA TYR A 350 -25.92 -9.56 -9.48
C TYR A 350 -27.30 -8.88 -9.47
N ILE A 351 -27.38 -7.64 -8.95
CA ILE A 351 -28.62 -6.85 -8.94
C ILE A 351 -29.11 -6.62 -10.37
N HIS A 352 -28.22 -6.23 -11.28
CA HIS A 352 -28.56 -6.02 -12.68
C HIS A 352 -29.14 -7.29 -13.34
N ASN A 353 -28.54 -8.46 -13.08
CA ASN A 353 -29.05 -9.74 -13.56
C ASN A 353 -30.43 -10.08 -12.99
N LEU A 354 -30.72 -9.77 -11.72
CA LEU A 354 -32.07 -9.95 -11.16
C LEU A 354 -33.10 -9.05 -11.85
N ILE A 355 -32.75 -7.79 -12.12
CA ILE A 355 -33.61 -6.86 -12.86
C ILE A 355 -33.92 -7.40 -14.26
N ARG A 356 -32.88 -7.82 -15.01
CA ARG A 356 -33.03 -8.41 -16.34
C ARG A 356 -33.92 -9.65 -16.32
N LYS A 357 -33.69 -10.55 -15.35
CA LYS A 357 -34.50 -11.76 -15.17
C LYS A 357 -35.99 -11.44 -14.93
N ASN A 358 -36.28 -10.44 -14.09
CA ASN A 358 -37.65 -10.00 -13.83
C ASN A 358 -38.31 -9.35 -15.06
N GLN A 359 -37.51 -8.80 -15.98
CA GLN A 359 -37.96 -8.23 -17.24
C GLN A 359 -37.98 -9.25 -18.40
N GLY A 360 -37.69 -10.54 -18.14
CA GLY A 360 -37.63 -11.58 -19.17
C GLY A 360 -36.44 -11.44 -20.12
N GLN A 361 -35.41 -10.68 -19.76
CA GLN A 361 -34.19 -10.48 -20.53
C GLN A 361 -33.12 -11.51 -20.17
N LYS A 362 -32.24 -11.82 -21.13
CA LYS A 362 -31.09 -12.72 -20.91
C LYS A 362 -30.08 -12.09 -19.94
N THR A 363 -29.64 -12.83 -18.93
CA THR A 363 -28.67 -12.39 -17.91
C THR A 363 -27.22 -12.53 -18.39
N PHE A 364 -26.31 -11.77 -17.81
CA PHE A 364 -24.87 -11.93 -17.98
C PHE A 364 -24.31 -13.12 -17.20
N THR A 365 -23.37 -13.81 -17.81
CA THR A 365 -22.53 -14.84 -17.21
C THR A 365 -21.11 -14.30 -17.14
N ILE A 366 -20.53 -14.33 -15.93
CA ILE A 366 -19.11 -14.02 -15.74
C ILE A 366 -18.30 -15.28 -16.03
N ASP A 367 -17.49 -15.24 -17.08
CA ASP A 367 -16.60 -16.34 -17.47
C ASP A 367 -15.21 -16.15 -16.85
N MET A 368 -14.94 -16.91 -15.79
CA MET A 368 -13.65 -16.89 -15.10
C MET A 368 -12.56 -17.68 -15.84
N GLU A 369 -12.94 -18.61 -16.73
CA GLU A 369 -11.98 -19.48 -17.44
C GLU A 369 -11.24 -18.72 -18.53
N SER A 370 -11.92 -17.78 -19.20
CA SER A 370 -11.29 -16.88 -20.19
C SER A 370 -10.06 -16.15 -19.63
N ASP A 371 -10.09 -15.75 -18.35
CA ASP A 371 -8.95 -15.08 -17.69
C ASP A 371 -7.77 -16.03 -17.49
N ILE A 372 -8.01 -17.33 -17.26
CA ILE A 372 -6.95 -18.35 -17.18
C ILE A 372 -6.26 -18.52 -18.53
N LYS A 373 -7.04 -18.57 -19.61
CA LYS A 373 -6.48 -18.66 -20.97
C LYS A 373 -5.60 -17.46 -21.29
N LEU A 374 -6.10 -16.24 -21.07
CA LEU A 374 -5.32 -15.02 -21.27
C LEU A 374 -4.02 -15.03 -20.46
N LEU A 375 -4.07 -15.50 -19.21
CA LEU A 375 -2.89 -15.59 -18.37
C LEU A 375 -1.87 -16.63 -18.90
N LEU A 376 -2.33 -17.77 -19.41
CA LEU A 376 -1.46 -18.77 -20.05
C LEU A 376 -0.78 -18.19 -21.30
N ASP A 377 -1.53 -17.50 -22.16
CA ASP A 377 -1.04 -16.86 -23.38
C ASP A 377 0.06 -15.85 -23.05
N ILE A 378 -0.17 -14.94 -22.08
CA ILE A 378 0.85 -13.97 -21.63
C ILE A 378 2.12 -14.69 -21.16
N PHE A 379 1.99 -15.77 -20.38
CA PHE A 379 3.16 -16.52 -19.94
C PHE A 379 3.90 -17.15 -21.13
N GLU A 380 3.20 -17.75 -22.11
CA GLU A 380 3.83 -18.36 -23.29
C GLU A 380 4.52 -17.33 -24.21
N ASP A 381 3.97 -16.12 -24.32
CA ASP A 381 4.53 -15.08 -25.18
C ASP A 381 5.71 -14.32 -24.55
N SER A 382 5.81 -14.31 -23.22
CA SER A 382 6.80 -13.48 -22.50
C SER A 382 8.10 -14.24 -22.21
N PRO A 383 9.29 -13.78 -22.65
CA PRO A 383 10.55 -14.47 -22.39
C PRO A 383 10.86 -14.62 -20.90
N LYS A 384 10.61 -13.56 -20.12
CA LYS A 384 10.73 -13.55 -18.65
C LYS A 384 9.45 -13.01 -18.03
N ILE A 385 9.15 -13.49 -16.83
CA ILE A 385 8.03 -13.01 -16.01
C ILE A 385 8.58 -12.38 -14.75
N GLY A 386 8.10 -11.18 -14.44
CA GLY A 386 8.31 -10.47 -13.19
C GLY A 386 7.02 -10.36 -12.39
N ILE A 387 7.12 -10.34 -11.06
CA ILE A 387 5.98 -10.07 -10.19
C ILE A 387 6.31 -9.02 -9.12
N PHE A 388 5.63 -7.87 -9.18
CA PHE A 388 5.61 -6.90 -8.10
C PHE A 388 4.34 -7.10 -7.26
N THR A 389 4.49 -7.35 -5.97
CA THR A 389 3.39 -7.77 -5.09
C THR A 389 3.20 -6.81 -3.94
N ILE A 390 1.96 -6.39 -3.74
CA ILE A 390 1.49 -5.66 -2.55
C ILE A 390 0.56 -6.57 -1.74
N GLY A 391 1.00 -6.97 -0.56
CA GLY A 391 0.37 -7.99 0.29
C GLY A 391 0.54 -9.40 -0.26
N GLY A 392 -0.57 -10.14 -0.41
CA GLY A 392 -0.57 -11.47 -1.03
C GLY A 392 -1.96 -11.95 -1.43
N GLY A 393 -2.46 -13.00 -0.77
CA GLY A 393 -3.79 -13.56 -1.01
C GLY A 393 -4.03 -14.04 -2.46
N VAL A 394 -5.30 -13.92 -2.88
CA VAL A 394 -5.77 -14.39 -4.20
C VAL A 394 -5.00 -13.74 -5.36
N PRO A 395 -4.77 -12.41 -5.41
CA PRO A 395 -4.11 -11.79 -6.55
C PRO A 395 -2.71 -12.35 -6.84
N ARG A 396 -1.90 -12.49 -5.79
CA ARG A 396 -0.54 -13.05 -5.90
C ARG A 396 -0.58 -14.52 -6.31
N ASN A 397 -1.40 -15.32 -5.63
CA ASN A 397 -1.44 -16.75 -5.90
C ASN A 397 -2.02 -17.05 -7.29
N PHE A 398 -3.00 -16.29 -7.78
CA PHE A 398 -3.59 -16.47 -9.10
C PHE A 398 -2.54 -16.41 -10.21
N ILE A 399 -1.69 -15.37 -10.21
CA ILE A 399 -0.60 -15.24 -11.19
C ILE A 399 0.41 -16.38 -11.05
N GLN A 400 0.74 -16.77 -9.82
CA GLN A 400 1.70 -17.84 -9.57
C GLN A 400 1.16 -19.25 -9.86
N ASN A 401 -0.16 -19.43 -9.87
CA ASN A 401 -0.81 -20.73 -10.06
C ASN A 401 -0.67 -21.27 -11.48
N VAL A 402 -0.19 -20.44 -12.41
CA VAL A 402 0.15 -20.86 -13.78
C VAL A 402 1.18 -21.99 -13.80
N ALA A 403 2.16 -21.97 -12.89
CA ALA A 403 3.20 -22.99 -12.85
C ALA A 403 2.63 -24.41 -12.58
N PRO A 404 1.88 -24.67 -11.49
CA PRO A 404 1.26 -25.97 -11.28
C PRO A 404 0.19 -26.29 -12.33
N LEU A 405 -0.53 -25.31 -12.88
CA LEU A 405 -1.49 -25.56 -13.96
C LEU A 405 -0.80 -26.13 -15.21
N LYS A 406 0.32 -25.53 -15.65
CA LYS A 406 1.06 -26.01 -16.83
C LYS A 406 1.63 -27.42 -16.64
N GLU A 407 2.00 -27.79 -15.41
CA GLU A 407 2.41 -29.16 -15.10
C GLU A 407 1.26 -30.15 -15.30
N HIS A 408 0.07 -29.87 -14.75
CA HIS A 408 -1.11 -30.72 -14.96
C HIS A 408 -1.50 -30.80 -16.44
N LEU A 409 -1.47 -29.69 -17.18
CA LEU A 409 -1.77 -29.70 -18.62
C LEU A 409 -0.78 -30.59 -19.41
N ARG A 410 0.49 -30.62 -19.00
CA ARG A 410 1.50 -31.48 -19.61
C ARG A 410 1.30 -32.96 -19.24
N GLU A 411 1.05 -33.25 -17.96
CA GLU A 411 0.93 -34.62 -17.45
C GLU A 411 -0.40 -35.28 -17.84
N GLU A 412 -1.50 -34.55 -17.77
CA GLU A 412 -2.86 -35.07 -17.99
C GLU A 412 -3.29 -35.00 -19.46
N LEU A 413 -2.87 -33.95 -20.17
CA LEU A 413 -3.31 -33.69 -21.55
C LEU A 413 -2.20 -33.80 -22.60
N ASN A 414 -0.95 -34.12 -22.19
CA ASN A 414 0.22 -34.16 -23.07
C ASN A 414 0.43 -32.88 -23.90
N MET A 415 0.05 -31.73 -23.32
CA MET A 415 0.27 -30.43 -23.96
C MET A 415 1.72 -29.97 -23.78
N ASP A 416 2.35 -29.52 -24.86
CA ASP A 416 3.75 -29.05 -24.85
C ASP A 416 3.81 -27.57 -24.44
N PHE A 417 3.79 -27.31 -23.14
CA PHE A 417 3.97 -25.96 -22.58
C PHE A 417 5.39 -25.78 -22.04
N ALA A 418 5.96 -24.60 -22.28
CA ALA A 418 7.18 -24.20 -21.59
C ALA A 418 6.87 -24.01 -20.09
N LEU A 419 7.58 -24.73 -19.21
CA LEU A 419 7.50 -24.57 -17.75
C LEU A 419 8.21 -23.28 -17.29
N LYS A 420 7.70 -22.14 -17.75
CA LYS A 420 8.22 -20.81 -17.41
C LYS A 420 7.97 -20.51 -15.94
N LYS A 421 9.02 -20.02 -15.30
CA LYS A 421 9.05 -19.64 -13.89
C LYS A 421 9.26 -18.14 -13.76
N ILE A 422 8.76 -17.58 -12.67
CA ILE A 422 8.95 -16.16 -12.35
C ILE A 422 10.45 -15.93 -12.13
N THR A 423 11.01 -14.96 -12.87
CA THR A 423 12.45 -14.64 -12.88
C THR A 423 12.79 -13.46 -11.98
N TYR A 424 11.84 -12.53 -11.80
CA TYR A 424 11.97 -11.41 -10.89
C TYR A 424 10.79 -11.37 -9.92
N GLY A 425 11.04 -11.07 -8.65
CA GLY A 425 9.97 -10.87 -7.69
C GLY A 425 10.31 -9.86 -6.61
N CYS A 426 9.46 -8.87 -6.42
CA CYS A 426 9.55 -7.95 -5.28
C CYS A 426 8.20 -7.96 -4.55
N ARG A 427 8.21 -8.20 -3.23
CA ARG A 427 6.98 -8.16 -2.42
C ARG A 427 7.09 -7.12 -1.31
N ILE A 428 6.01 -6.39 -1.07
CA ILE A 428 5.82 -5.59 0.15
C ILE A 428 4.65 -6.21 0.92
N CYS A 429 4.94 -6.88 2.03
CA CYS A 429 3.94 -7.58 2.82
C CYS A 429 4.40 -7.71 4.28
N PRO A 430 3.64 -7.19 5.26
CA PRO A 430 4.02 -7.26 6.66
C PRO A 430 3.81 -8.66 7.27
N ASP A 431 3.06 -9.54 6.59
CA ASP A 431 2.61 -10.79 7.19
C ASP A 431 3.77 -11.79 7.39
N PRO A 432 3.89 -12.37 8.59
CA PRO A 432 4.93 -13.33 8.89
C PRO A 432 4.62 -14.71 8.29
N MET A 433 5.67 -15.46 7.98
CA MET A 433 5.58 -16.82 7.44
C MET A 433 4.82 -17.79 8.36
N TYR A 434 5.00 -17.69 9.68
CA TYR A 434 4.50 -18.69 10.64
C TYR A 434 2.96 -18.69 10.83
N TYR A 435 2.23 -17.74 10.25
CA TYR A 435 0.76 -17.82 10.17
C TYR A 435 0.26 -18.84 9.13
N GLY A 436 1.12 -19.30 8.21
CA GLY A 436 0.80 -20.37 7.27
C GLY A 436 -0.21 -20.01 6.17
N HIS A 437 -0.51 -18.72 5.97
CA HIS A 437 -1.38 -18.25 4.89
C HIS A 437 -0.60 -17.68 3.70
N LEU A 438 -1.25 -17.59 2.53
CA LEU A 438 -0.62 -17.22 1.25
C LEU A 438 0.11 -15.87 1.25
N SER A 439 -0.32 -14.90 2.06
CA SER A 439 0.36 -13.60 2.15
C SER A 439 1.74 -13.66 2.81
N GLY A 440 1.97 -14.59 3.75
CA GLY A 440 3.28 -14.77 4.40
C GLY A 440 4.25 -15.65 3.59
N CYS A 441 3.74 -16.47 2.66
CA CYS A 441 4.48 -17.44 1.85
C CYS A 441 5.68 -16.81 1.11
N THR A 442 6.90 -17.29 1.37
CA THR A 442 8.12 -16.70 0.81
C THR A 442 8.37 -17.07 -0.65
N TYR A 443 9.20 -16.29 -1.36
CA TYR A 443 9.69 -16.71 -2.68
C TYR A 443 10.46 -18.04 -2.61
N SER A 444 11.19 -18.30 -1.52
CA SER A 444 11.85 -19.59 -1.29
C SER A 444 10.84 -20.74 -1.22
N GLU A 445 9.72 -20.57 -0.52
CA GLU A 445 8.65 -21.57 -0.51
C GLU A 445 8.08 -21.80 -1.91
N GLY A 446 7.89 -20.72 -2.69
CA GLY A 446 7.46 -20.77 -4.09
C GLY A 446 8.37 -21.58 -5.02
N MET A 447 9.66 -21.73 -4.69
CA MET A 447 10.57 -22.60 -5.44
C MET A 447 10.19 -24.08 -5.31
N SER A 448 9.71 -24.54 -4.16
CA SER A 448 9.24 -25.93 -3.97
C SER A 448 8.06 -26.27 -4.87
N TRP A 449 7.21 -25.26 -5.13
CA TRP A 449 6.09 -25.32 -6.05
C TRP A 449 6.48 -25.08 -7.52
N ARG A 450 7.79 -24.96 -7.80
CA ARG A 450 8.34 -24.69 -9.12
C ARG A 450 7.82 -23.38 -9.74
N LYS A 451 7.25 -22.47 -8.93
CA LYS A 451 6.74 -21.15 -9.32
C LYS A 451 7.86 -20.16 -9.63
N MET A 452 8.97 -20.27 -8.89
CA MET A 452 10.09 -19.33 -8.93
C MET A 452 11.32 -19.95 -9.60
N ASN A 453 12.02 -19.16 -10.41
CA ASN A 453 13.30 -19.53 -11.00
C ASN A 453 14.38 -19.49 -9.91
N ILE A 454 15.18 -20.57 -9.76
CA ILE A 454 16.25 -20.63 -8.75
C ILE A 454 17.37 -19.59 -8.98
N ASN A 455 17.56 -19.17 -10.23
CA ASN A 455 18.54 -18.15 -10.61
C ASN A 455 17.88 -16.75 -10.76
N GLY A 456 16.63 -16.60 -10.33
CA GLY A 456 15.92 -15.33 -10.36
C GLY A 456 16.38 -14.35 -9.29
N LYS A 457 15.98 -13.08 -9.41
CA LYS A 457 16.25 -12.04 -8.42
C LYS A 457 14.99 -11.73 -7.63
N PHE A 458 15.04 -11.95 -6.32
CA PHE A 458 13.89 -11.81 -5.42
C PHE A 458 14.21 -10.95 -4.21
N SER A 459 13.25 -10.13 -3.76
CA SER A 459 13.34 -9.32 -2.54
C SER A 459 12.01 -9.28 -1.80
N GLU A 460 12.04 -9.31 -0.48
CA GLU A 460 10.87 -9.23 0.39
C GLU A 460 11.01 -8.07 1.37
N VAL A 461 10.01 -7.21 1.42
CA VAL A 461 9.95 -6.03 2.29
C VAL A 461 8.82 -6.21 3.30
N HIS A 462 9.17 -6.35 4.58
CA HIS A 462 8.24 -6.70 5.65
C HIS A 462 7.64 -5.46 6.31
N ALA A 463 6.79 -4.75 5.57
CA ALA A 463 6.16 -3.50 6.02
C ALA A 463 4.77 -3.26 5.45
N ASP A 464 4.06 -2.31 6.06
CA ASP A 464 2.87 -1.69 5.47
C ASP A 464 3.25 -1.01 4.15
N ALA A 465 2.58 -1.41 3.07
CA ALA A 465 2.84 -0.89 1.74
C ALA A 465 2.55 0.61 1.60
N THR A 466 1.62 1.17 2.37
CA THR A 466 1.32 2.61 2.30
C THR A 466 2.51 3.48 2.72
N LEU A 467 3.37 2.99 3.62
CA LEU A 467 4.62 3.65 4.01
C LEU A 467 5.69 3.58 2.93
N ILE A 468 5.84 2.41 2.31
CA ILE A 468 7.02 2.08 1.52
C ILE A 468 6.82 2.29 0.02
N LEU A 469 5.63 1.97 -0.48
CA LEU A 469 5.30 2.00 -1.90
C LEU A 469 5.60 3.36 -2.54
N PRO A 470 5.26 4.52 -1.93
CA PRO A 470 5.58 5.81 -2.53
C PRO A 470 7.09 6.04 -2.68
N LEU A 471 7.90 5.58 -1.72
CA LEU A 471 9.35 5.72 -1.75
C LEU A 471 9.97 4.84 -2.85
N MET A 472 9.57 3.57 -2.91
CA MET A 472 10.09 2.61 -3.90
C MET A 472 9.72 3.00 -5.32
N VAL A 473 8.47 3.38 -5.58
CA VAL A 473 8.03 3.73 -6.92
C VAL A 473 8.67 5.05 -7.36
N LYS A 474 8.78 6.04 -6.46
CA LYS A 474 9.48 7.30 -6.75
C LYS A 474 10.95 7.09 -7.07
N TYR A 475 11.64 6.20 -6.35
CA TYR A 475 13.02 5.81 -6.65
C TYR A 475 13.15 5.25 -8.07
N VAL A 476 12.27 4.34 -8.48
CA VAL A 476 12.32 3.75 -9.83
C VAL A 476 12.00 4.78 -10.90
N ILE A 477 10.96 5.62 -10.69
CA ILE A 477 10.61 6.72 -11.60
C ILE A 477 11.80 7.63 -11.84
N ASP A 478 12.51 8.04 -10.79
CA ASP A 478 13.63 8.97 -10.93
C ASP A 478 14.87 8.28 -11.54
N CYS A 479 15.12 6.99 -11.23
CA CYS A 479 16.16 6.17 -11.90
C CYS A 479 15.91 5.90 -13.40
N LEU A 480 14.68 6.08 -13.88
CA LEU A 480 14.33 5.92 -15.30
C LEU A 480 14.44 7.25 -16.07
N LYS A 481 14.54 8.39 -15.38
CA LYS A 481 14.78 9.72 -15.99
C LYS A 481 16.26 9.99 -16.21
N THR A 482 17.12 9.39 -15.39
CA THR A 482 18.58 9.40 -15.50
C THR A 482 19.05 8.38 -16.52
#